data_AF-A0A9W9PK26-F1
#
_entry.id   AF-A0A9W9PK26-F1
#
_cell.length_a   1.000
_cell.length_b   1.000
_cell.length_c   1.000
_cell.angle_alpha   90.00
_cell.angle_beta   90.00
_cell.angle_gamma   90.00
#
_symmetry.space_group_name_H-M   'P 1'
#
loop_
_entity.id
_entity.type
_entity.pdbx_description
1 polymer ?
#
loop_
_entity_poly.entity_id
_entity_poly.type
_entity_poly.pdbx_seq_one_letter_code
_entity_poly.pdbx_strand_id
1 'polypeptide(L)'
;MVFEIFQSVGLSSTDSSLFATGIYGTVKIVATAIFLYIGIDRWGRKKSLIGGAAWMASMMFIIGSVLATHPPNPDSNVVSRASIAMVTMIYLYVIGYSFSWGPTPWVYIGEIFPTRLRSYGVGVGSVTQWLFNFVVTEFTPHAVNKLGWKTFLMFAIFCTAMGITVFLCVKETKGRTLEEMDVLFGTIDVEQRNADVEATLQKHDVEHEEHVGPTKAPGERA
;
A
#
# COMPACT_ATOMS: atom_id res chain seq x y z
N MET A 1 -16.04 -11.76 7.17
CA MET A 1 -15.25 -12.27 6.02
C MET A 1 -14.19 -13.31 6.39
N VAL A 2 -13.04 -13.00 7.01
CA VAL A 2 -12.02 -14.06 7.34
C VAL A 2 -12.56 -15.10 8.33
N PHE A 3 -13.32 -14.67 9.35
CA PHE A 3 -14.01 -15.54 10.30
C PHE A 3 -15.00 -16.51 9.63
N GLU A 4 -15.76 -16.02 8.65
CA GLU A 4 -16.75 -16.81 7.91
C GLU A 4 -16.07 -17.82 6.95
N ILE A 5 -14.92 -17.45 6.39
CA ILE A 5 -14.11 -18.38 5.58
C ILE A 5 -13.61 -19.54 6.45
N PHE A 6 -13.11 -19.29 7.66
CA PHE A 6 -12.67 -20.37 8.55
C PHE A 6 -13.82 -21.27 9.05
N GLN A 7 -15.00 -20.70 9.33
CA GLN A 7 -16.19 -21.48 9.62
C GLN A 7 -16.64 -22.31 8.40
N SER A 8 -16.55 -21.76 7.19
CA SER A 8 -16.90 -22.48 5.94
C SER A 8 -15.96 -23.64 5.60
N VAL A 9 -14.77 -23.70 6.19
CA VAL A 9 -13.75 -24.75 5.97
C VAL A 9 -13.82 -25.86 7.04
N GLY A 10 -14.79 -25.80 7.98
CA GLY A 10 -15.06 -26.87 8.94
C GLY A 10 -14.35 -26.73 10.29
N LEU A 11 -13.76 -25.57 10.59
CA LEU A 11 -13.27 -25.26 11.94
C LEU A 11 -14.43 -24.66 12.76
N SER A 12 -15.32 -25.52 13.25
CA SER A 12 -16.54 -25.17 13.97
C SER A 12 -16.32 -24.70 15.42
N SER A 13 -15.08 -24.71 15.92
CA SER A 13 -14.75 -24.23 17.26
C SER A 13 -14.37 -22.75 17.23
N THR A 14 -15.15 -21.91 17.92
CA THR A 14 -14.91 -20.47 18.09
C THR A 14 -13.45 -20.16 18.49
N ASP A 15 -12.83 -21.01 19.32
CA ASP A 15 -11.45 -20.86 19.78
C ASP A 15 -10.41 -21.04 18.66
N SER A 16 -10.59 -22.02 17.77
CA SER A 16 -9.66 -22.27 16.64
C SER A 16 -9.73 -21.16 15.59
N SER A 17 -10.92 -20.61 15.35
CA SER A 17 -11.12 -19.48 14.42
C SER A 17 -10.55 -18.17 14.98
N LEU A 18 -10.74 -17.91 16.28
CA LEU A 18 -10.14 -16.76 16.96
C LEU A 18 -8.61 -16.84 16.97
N PHE A 19 -8.05 -18.01 17.28
CA PHE A 19 -6.61 -18.23 17.27
C PHE A 19 -6.00 -18.06 15.87
N ALA A 20 -6.65 -18.62 14.84
CA ALA A 20 -6.22 -18.47 13.44
C ALA A 20 -6.26 -17.01 12.97
N THR A 21 -7.28 -16.26 13.37
CA THR A 21 -7.40 -14.82 13.09
C THR A 21 -6.36 -13.99 13.83
N GLY A 22 -6.03 -14.37 15.07
CA GLY A 22 -4.95 -13.76 15.84
C GLY A 22 -3.58 -13.93 15.18
N ILE A 23 -3.23 -15.16 14.79
CA ILE A 23 -1.98 -15.44 14.05
C ILE A 23 -1.94 -14.65 12.75
N TYR A 24 -3.05 -14.64 12.01
CA TYR A 24 -3.19 -13.88 10.77
C TYR A 24 -2.88 -12.39 10.98
N GLY A 25 -3.46 -11.78 12.02
CA GLY A 25 -3.20 -10.39 12.38
C GLY A 25 -1.73 -10.12 12.72
N THR A 26 -1.12 -11.00 13.51
CA THR A 26 0.30 -10.90 13.89
C THR A 26 1.21 -10.97 12.67
N VAL A 27 1.02 -11.96 11.79
CA VAL A 27 1.79 -12.10 10.54
C VAL A 27 1.65 -10.85 9.69
N LYS A 28 0.43 -10.31 9.59
CA LYS A 28 0.16 -9.08 8.84
C LYS A 28 0.96 -7.89 9.37
N ILE A 29 0.97 -7.69 10.69
CA ILE A 29 1.68 -6.58 11.35
C ILE A 29 3.19 -6.73 11.13
N VAL A 30 3.74 -7.91 11.38
CA VAL A 30 5.18 -8.18 11.23
C VAL A 30 5.62 -8.00 9.78
N ALA A 31 4.86 -8.55 8.82
CA ALA A 31 5.12 -8.38 7.39
C ALA A 31 5.12 -6.90 6.98
N THR A 32 4.11 -6.14 7.42
CA THR A 32 3.98 -4.71 7.11
C THR A 32 5.14 -3.92 7.71
N ALA A 33 5.53 -4.21 8.95
CA ALA A 33 6.63 -3.53 9.63
C ALA A 33 7.98 -3.76 8.92
N ILE A 34 8.27 -5.01 8.53
CA ILE A 34 9.50 -5.34 7.78
C ILE A 34 9.51 -4.60 6.43
N PHE A 35 8.37 -4.56 5.73
CA PHE A 35 8.26 -3.86 4.47
C PHE A 35 8.50 -2.35 4.62
N LEU A 36 7.89 -1.72 5.63
CA LEU A 36 8.05 -0.30 5.89
C LEU A 36 9.47 0.07 6.30
N TYR A 37 10.16 -0.79 7.05
CA TYR A 37 11.51 -0.50 7.54
C TYR A 37 12.60 -0.75 6.50
N ILE A 38 12.46 -1.78 5.66
CA ILE A 38 13.53 -2.23 4.74
C ILE A 38 13.09 -2.14 3.28
N GLY A 39 11.86 -2.56 3.00
CA GLY A 39 11.38 -2.80 1.65
C GLY A 39 11.04 -1.53 0.89
N ILE A 40 10.38 -0.57 1.52
CA ILE A 40 9.81 0.58 0.84
C ILE A 40 10.89 1.51 0.27
N ASP A 41 11.95 1.76 1.04
CA ASP A 41 13.05 2.63 0.60
C ASP A 41 13.97 1.92 -0.40
N ARG A 42 14.06 0.58 -0.36
CA ARG A 42 14.91 -0.18 -1.27
C ARG A 42 14.24 -0.48 -2.61
N TRP A 43 12.97 -0.87 -2.62
CA TRP A 43 12.24 -1.19 -3.85
C TRP A 43 11.58 0.01 -4.54
N GLY A 44 11.26 1.07 -3.80
CA GLY A 44 10.48 2.19 -4.32
C GLY A 44 8.98 1.89 -4.35
N ARG A 45 8.17 2.95 -4.45
CA ARG A 45 6.72 2.88 -4.23
C ARG A 45 6.01 2.26 -5.44
N LYS A 46 6.38 2.66 -6.66
CA LYS A 46 5.76 2.15 -7.90
C LYS A 46 6.05 0.67 -8.10
N LYS A 47 7.31 0.26 -7.93
CA LYS A 47 7.71 -1.15 -8.11
C LYS A 47 7.08 -2.07 -7.06
N SER A 48 6.97 -1.62 -5.81
CA SER A 48 6.26 -2.38 -4.79
C SER A 48 4.78 -2.59 -5.15
N LEU A 49 4.08 -1.54 -5.59
CA LEU A 49 2.67 -1.63 -5.98
C LEU A 49 2.44 -2.58 -7.17
N ILE A 50 3.30 -2.53 -8.19
CA ILE A 50 3.21 -3.43 -9.35
C ILE A 50 3.53 -4.87 -8.96
N GLY A 51 4.62 -5.09 -8.22
CA GLY A 51 5.03 -6.42 -7.78
C GLY A 51 3.98 -7.08 -6.87
N GLY A 52 3.40 -6.30 -5.95
CA GLY A 52 2.31 -6.75 -5.09
C GLY A 52 1.02 -7.04 -5.86
N ALA A 53 0.67 -6.20 -6.85
CA ALA A 53 -0.49 -6.46 -7.71
C ALA A 53 -0.34 -7.77 -8.49
N ALA A 54 0.84 -8.03 -9.07
CA ALA A 54 1.13 -9.27 -9.79
C ALA A 54 1.08 -10.50 -8.87
N TRP A 55 1.63 -10.40 -7.65
CA TRP A 55 1.55 -11.46 -6.66
C TRP A 55 0.11 -11.75 -6.22
N MET A 56 -0.65 -10.72 -5.90
CA MET A 56 -2.05 -10.86 -5.49
C MET A 56 -2.90 -11.45 -6.62
N ALA A 57 -2.69 -11.01 -7.86
CA ALA A 57 -3.38 -11.54 -9.02
C ALA A 57 -3.09 -13.03 -9.24
N SER A 58 -1.82 -13.45 -9.12
CA SER A 58 -1.45 -14.86 -9.29
C SER A 58 -2.08 -15.77 -8.22
N MET A 59 -2.08 -15.34 -6.95
CA MET A 59 -2.74 -16.09 -5.87
C MET A 59 -4.25 -16.21 -6.08
N MET A 60 -4.93 -15.15 -6.50
CA MET A 60 -6.37 -15.17 -6.81
C MET A 60 -6.70 -16.05 -8.02
N PHE A 61 -5.83 -16.05 -9.04
CA PHE A 61 -5.99 -16.92 -10.21
C PHE A 61 -5.84 -18.41 -9.83
N ILE A 62 -4.89 -18.74 -8.96
CA ILE A 62 -4.69 -20.10 -8.43
C ILE A 62 -5.92 -20.53 -7.63
N ILE A 63 -6.42 -19.69 -6.72
CA ILE A 63 -7.63 -20.00 -5.93
C ILE A 63 -8.83 -20.26 -6.84
N GLY A 64 -9.06 -19.38 -7.82
CA GLY A 64 -10.15 -19.56 -8.79
C GLY A 64 -10.03 -20.87 -9.59
N SER A 65 -8.82 -21.24 -9.99
CA SER A 65 -8.54 -22.47 -10.75
C SER A 65 -8.72 -23.75 -9.90
N VAL A 66 -8.28 -23.71 -8.64
CA VAL A 66 -8.47 -24.83 -7.69
C VAL A 66 -9.95 -25.01 -7.41
N LEU A 67 -10.70 -23.92 -7.21
CA LEU A 67 -12.14 -23.98 -6.96
C LEU A 67 -12.94 -24.47 -8.18
N ALA A 68 -12.45 -24.23 -9.40
CA ALA A 68 -13.04 -24.76 -10.63
C ALA A 68 -12.84 -26.27 -10.81
N THR A 69 -11.70 -26.79 -10.37
CA THR A 69 -11.30 -28.20 -10.59
C THR A 69 -11.67 -29.11 -9.42
N HIS A 70 -11.69 -28.59 -8.20
CA HIS A 70 -11.97 -29.32 -6.97
C HIS A 70 -12.93 -28.53 -6.09
N PRO A 71 -14.23 -28.43 -6.46
CA PRO A 71 -15.20 -27.72 -5.66
C PRO A 71 -15.33 -28.37 -4.26
N PRO A 72 -15.35 -27.58 -3.18
CA PRO A 72 -15.50 -28.09 -1.83
C PRO A 72 -16.87 -28.77 -1.69
N ASN A 73 -16.87 -29.99 -1.16
CA ASN A 73 -18.07 -30.79 -0.99
C ASN A 73 -18.75 -30.36 0.33
N PRO A 74 -19.97 -29.78 0.31
CA PRO A 74 -20.62 -29.24 1.51
C PRO A 74 -20.92 -30.29 2.58
N ASP A 75 -21.09 -31.55 2.17
CA ASP A 75 -21.52 -32.66 3.04
C ASP A 75 -20.35 -33.43 3.69
N SER A 76 -19.10 -33.08 3.40
CA SER A 76 -17.94 -33.75 3.98
C SER A 76 -17.44 -33.02 5.23
N ASN A 77 -17.54 -33.65 6.40
CA ASN A 77 -16.90 -33.21 7.66
C ASN A 77 -15.36 -33.31 7.64
N VAL A 78 -14.75 -33.56 6.49
CA VAL A 78 -13.31 -33.76 6.34
C VAL A 78 -12.75 -32.61 5.51
N VAL A 79 -11.81 -31.86 6.09
CA VAL A 79 -11.12 -30.77 5.39
C VAL A 79 -10.33 -31.36 4.21
N SER A 80 -10.80 -31.11 2.99
CA SER A 80 -10.10 -31.56 1.78
C SER A 80 -8.72 -30.90 1.65
N ARG A 81 -7.75 -31.63 1.08
CA ARG A 81 -6.41 -31.09 0.76
C ARG A 81 -6.49 -29.84 -0.12
N ALA A 82 -7.51 -29.75 -0.98
CA ALA A 82 -7.79 -28.58 -1.81
C ALA A 82 -8.19 -27.36 -0.96
N SER A 83 -8.99 -27.54 0.08
CA SER A 83 -9.40 -26.47 1.01
C SER A 83 -8.22 -25.93 1.81
N ILE A 84 -7.32 -26.82 2.27
CA ILE A 84 -6.09 -26.42 2.95
C ILE A 84 -5.21 -25.57 2.01
N ALA A 85 -5.03 -26.03 0.76
CA ALA A 85 -4.27 -25.28 -0.24
C ALA A 85 -4.87 -23.88 -0.50
N MET A 86 -6.19 -23.78 -0.66
CA MET A 86 -6.88 -22.49 -0.84
C MET A 86 -6.65 -21.55 0.34
N VAL A 87 -6.77 -22.06 1.58
CA VAL A 87 -6.49 -21.26 2.79
C VAL A 87 -5.05 -20.77 2.79
N THR A 88 -4.07 -21.64 2.51
CA THR A 88 -2.66 -21.23 2.41
C THR A 88 -2.44 -20.13 1.36
N MET A 89 -3.08 -20.23 0.19
CA MET A 89 -3.00 -19.20 -0.85
C MET A 89 -3.63 -17.87 -0.40
N ILE A 90 -4.71 -17.90 0.39
CA ILE A 90 -5.29 -16.68 0.98
C ILE A 90 -4.30 -16.02 1.96
N TYR A 91 -3.61 -16.80 2.80
CA TYR A 91 -2.56 -16.26 3.66
C TYR A 91 -1.42 -15.63 2.86
N LEU A 92 -0.97 -16.28 1.78
CA LEU A 92 0.06 -15.73 0.89
C LEU A 92 -0.39 -14.48 0.15
N TYR A 93 -1.65 -14.42 -0.28
CA TYR A 93 -2.26 -13.21 -0.84
C TYR A 93 -2.17 -12.05 0.14
N VAL A 94 -2.51 -12.29 1.41
CA VAL A 94 -2.52 -11.25 2.45
C VAL A 94 -1.13 -10.77 2.80
N ILE A 95 -0.16 -11.68 2.83
CA ILE A 95 1.25 -11.31 2.99
C ILE A 95 1.64 -10.37 1.85
N GLY A 96 1.38 -10.74 0.59
CA GLY A 96 1.67 -9.89 -0.57
C GLY A 96 0.96 -8.53 -0.53
N TYR A 97 -0.30 -8.49 -0.10
CA TYR A 97 -1.03 -7.25 0.14
C TYR A 97 -0.32 -6.38 1.19
N SER A 98 0.09 -6.98 2.30
CA SER A 98 0.72 -6.27 3.44
C SER A 98 2.09 -5.71 3.10
N PHE A 99 2.83 -6.40 2.23
CA PHE A 99 4.12 -5.94 1.69
C PHE A 99 3.98 -4.87 0.59
N SER A 100 2.77 -4.52 0.15
CA SER A 100 2.59 -3.64 -1.00
C SER A 100 1.39 -2.70 -0.81
N TRP A 101 0.20 -3.12 -1.23
CA TRP A 101 -1.01 -2.30 -1.25
C TRP A 101 -1.55 -1.92 0.13
N GLY A 102 -1.11 -2.58 1.19
CA GLY A 102 -1.47 -2.23 2.57
C GLY A 102 -0.95 -0.85 2.96
N PRO A 103 0.38 -0.65 3.05
CA PRO A 103 0.95 0.62 3.47
C PRO A 103 1.28 1.59 2.33
N THR A 104 1.63 1.09 1.14
CA THR A 104 2.24 1.93 0.09
C THR A 104 1.33 3.06 -0.42
N PRO A 105 0.01 2.86 -0.65
CA PRO A 105 -0.86 3.95 -1.08
C PRO A 105 -0.94 5.10 -0.09
N TRP A 106 -0.95 4.81 1.22
CA TRP A 106 -0.98 5.83 2.27
C TRP A 106 0.29 6.65 2.32
N VAL A 107 1.43 5.98 2.19
CA VAL A 107 2.74 6.64 2.08
C VAL A 107 2.78 7.50 0.81
N TYR A 108 2.31 6.97 -0.33
CA TYR A 108 2.29 7.68 -1.60
C TYR A 108 1.44 8.95 -1.55
N ILE A 109 0.25 8.90 -0.96
CA ILE A 109 -0.61 10.09 -0.76
C ILE A 109 0.13 11.14 0.10
N GLY A 110 0.86 10.71 1.12
CA GLY A 110 1.68 11.60 1.94
C GLY A 110 2.80 12.29 1.15
N GLU A 111 3.37 11.62 0.15
CA GLU A 111 4.47 12.11 -0.67
C GLU A 111 4.03 13.03 -1.81
N ILE A 112 2.86 12.78 -2.43
CA ILE A 112 2.39 13.56 -3.59
C ILE A 112 1.75 14.91 -3.21
N PHE A 113 1.11 15.00 -2.05
CA PHE A 113 0.40 16.21 -1.66
C PHE A 113 1.32 17.17 -0.88
N PRO A 114 1.32 18.47 -1.21
CA PRO A 114 2.05 19.47 -0.44
C PRO A 114 1.51 19.51 0.99
N THR A 115 2.39 19.82 1.96
CA THR A 115 2.09 19.71 3.41
C THR A 115 0.78 20.40 3.82
N ARG A 116 0.40 21.51 3.15
CA ARG A 116 -0.86 22.24 3.41
C ARG A 116 -2.12 21.50 2.96
N LEU A 117 -2.05 20.72 1.88
CA LEU A 117 -3.19 20.01 1.28
C LEU A 117 -3.20 18.52 1.60
N ARG A 118 -2.15 18.01 2.24
CA ARG A 118 -2.00 16.58 2.59
C ARG A 118 -3.19 16.03 3.38
N SER A 119 -3.72 16.80 4.34
CA SER A 119 -4.90 16.40 5.13
C SER A 119 -6.14 16.19 4.26
N TYR A 120 -6.37 17.07 3.28
CA TYR A 120 -7.46 16.93 2.31
C TYR A 120 -7.26 15.71 1.40
N GLY A 121 -6.04 15.51 0.89
CA GLY A 121 -5.70 14.35 0.06
C GLY A 121 -5.92 13.02 0.78
N VAL A 122 -5.46 12.92 2.03
CA VAL A 122 -5.70 11.75 2.90
C VAL A 122 -7.19 11.58 3.20
N GLY A 123 -7.93 12.67 3.42
CA GLY A 123 -9.37 12.65 3.65
C GLY A 123 -10.15 12.10 2.46
N VAL A 124 -9.92 12.62 1.26
CA VAL A 124 -10.56 12.16 0.02
C VAL A 124 -10.18 10.71 -0.28
N GLY A 125 -8.91 10.34 -0.09
CA GLY A 125 -8.44 8.96 -0.23
C GLY A 125 -9.17 8.01 0.72
N SER A 126 -9.34 8.41 1.98
CA SER A 126 -10.06 7.64 2.99
C SER A 126 -11.53 7.46 2.61
N VAL A 127 -12.24 8.53 2.27
CA VAL A 127 -13.66 8.46 1.87
C VAL A 127 -13.85 7.56 0.67
N THR A 128 -12.99 7.71 -0.34
CA THR A 128 -13.01 6.87 -1.55
C THR A 128 -12.78 5.41 -1.19
N GLN A 129 -11.79 5.11 -0.34
CA GLN A 129 -11.53 3.75 0.14
C GLN A 129 -12.74 3.16 0.87
N TRP A 130 -13.35 3.90 1.81
CA TRP A 130 -14.50 3.41 2.57
C TRP A 130 -15.72 3.18 1.67
N LEU A 131 -15.94 4.06 0.69
CA LEU A 131 -16.99 3.89 -0.31
C LEU A 131 -16.78 2.61 -1.13
N PHE A 132 -15.59 2.37 -1.66
CA PHE A 132 -15.31 1.15 -2.42
C PHE A 132 -15.34 -0.11 -1.55
N ASN A 133 -14.94 -0.04 -0.27
CA ASN A 133 -15.12 -1.16 0.65
C ASN A 133 -16.59 -1.52 0.85
N PHE A 134 -17.46 -0.51 0.97
CA PHE A 134 -18.91 -0.72 1.05
C PHE A 134 -19.43 -1.39 -0.23
N VAL A 135 -19.09 -0.85 -1.40
CA VAL A 135 -19.51 -1.40 -2.70
C VAL A 135 -19.05 -2.86 -2.86
N VAL A 136 -17.79 -3.17 -2.54
CA VAL A 136 -17.26 -4.53 -2.64
C VAL A 136 -17.94 -5.46 -1.64
N THR A 137 -18.17 -5.01 -0.41
CA THR A 137 -18.81 -5.83 0.62
C THR A 137 -20.25 -6.19 0.26
N GLU A 138 -20.99 -5.25 -0.34
CA GLU A 138 -22.36 -5.49 -0.82
C GLU A 138 -22.38 -6.35 -2.10
N PHE A 139 -21.46 -6.10 -3.02
CA PHE A 139 -21.42 -6.80 -4.31
C PHE A 139 -20.89 -8.24 -4.20
N THR A 140 -19.93 -8.50 -3.30
CA THR A 140 -19.24 -9.80 -3.19
C THR A 140 -20.19 -10.97 -2.95
N PRO A 141 -21.16 -10.92 -2.01
CA PRO A 141 -22.14 -11.98 -1.83
C PRO A 141 -22.97 -12.25 -3.10
N HIS A 142 -23.38 -11.20 -3.82
CA HIS A 142 -24.12 -11.36 -5.07
C HIS A 142 -23.27 -12.04 -6.15
N ALA A 143 -22.01 -11.63 -6.28
CA ALA A 143 -21.07 -12.20 -7.22
C ALA A 143 -20.80 -13.68 -6.90
N VAL A 144 -20.52 -14.03 -5.64
CA VAL A 144 -20.27 -15.42 -5.23
C VAL A 144 -21.48 -16.31 -5.51
N ASN A 145 -22.71 -15.85 -5.23
CA ASN A 145 -23.92 -16.64 -5.47
C ASN A 145 -24.21 -16.87 -6.96
N LYS A 146 -23.91 -15.90 -7.83
CA LYS A 146 -24.22 -16.01 -9.28
C LYS A 146 -23.07 -16.57 -10.12
N LEU A 147 -21.84 -16.23 -9.79
CA LEU A 147 -20.64 -16.57 -10.55
C LEU A 147 -19.83 -17.71 -9.92
N GLY A 148 -20.05 -18.02 -8.64
CA GLY A 148 -19.32 -19.06 -7.91
C GLY A 148 -17.80 -18.83 -8.01
N TRP A 149 -17.09 -19.83 -8.54
CA TRP A 149 -15.64 -19.81 -8.70
C TRP A 149 -15.11 -18.70 -9.62
N LYS A 150 -15.92 -18.23 -10.59
CA LYS A 150 -15.53 -17.16 -11.52
C LYS A 150 -15.36 -15.81 -10.81
N THR A 151 -15.94 -15.64 -9.62
CA THR A 151 -15.77 -14.44 -8.79
C THR A 151 -14.30 -14.20 -8.43
N PHE A 152 -13.54 -15.26 -8.17
CA PHE A 152 -12.12 -15.16 -7.85
C PHE A 152 -11.28 -14.76 -9.07
N LEU A 153 -11.66 -15.22 -10.28
CA LEU A 153 -11.04 -14.76 -11.52
C LEU A 153 -11.34 -13.28 -11.80
N MET A 154 -12.56 -12.83 -11.53
CA MET A 154 -12.92 -11.42 -11.63
C MET A 154 -12.05 -10.57 -10.70
N PHE A 155 -11.83 -10.99 -9.45
CA PHE A 155 -10.90 -10.32 -8.54
C PHE A 155 -9.44 -10.35 -9.05
N ALA A 156 -8.98 -11.47 -9.63
CA ALA A 156 -7.65 -11.55 -10.23
C ALA A 156 -7.47 -10.55 -11.39
N ILE A 157 -8.51 -10.37 -12.22
CA ILE A 157 -8.52 -9.37 -13.30
C ILE A 157 -8.46 -7.96 -12.72
N PHE A 158 -9.25 -7.66 -11.68
CA PHE A 158 -9.17 -6.36 -10.99
C PHE A 158 -7.79 -6.09 -10.38
N CYS A 159 -7.17 -7.06 -9.72
CA CYS A 159 -5.81 -6.93 -9.21
C CYS A 159 -4.80 -6.64 -10.33
N THR A 160 -4.95 -7.29 -11.49
CA THR A 160 -4.11 -7.04 -12.66
C THR A 160 -4.33 -5.64 -13.22
N ALA A 161 -5.59 -5.22 -13.36
CA ALA A 161 -5.95 -3.88 -13.82
C ALA A 161 -5.38 -2.80 -12.89
N MET A 162 -5.46 -3.00 -11.57
CA MET A 162 -4.82 -2.11 -10.59
C MET A 162 -3.31 -1.98 -10.81
N GLY A 163 -2.63 -3.10 -11.06
CA GLY A 163 -1.20 -3.10 -11.39
C GLY A 163 -0.88 -2.32 -12.68
N ILE A 164 -1.72 -2.46 -13.71
CA ILE A 164 -1.59 -1.72 -14.97
C ILE A 164 -1.83 -0.22 -14.76
N THR A 165 -2.86 0.15 -14.01
CA THR A 165 -3.14 1.56 -13.68
C THR A 165 -1.97 2.19 -12.93
N VAL A 166 -1.34 1.46 -12.00
CA VAL A 166 -0.12 1.94 -11.34
C VAL A 166 1.03 2.07 -12.33
N PHE A 167 1.19 1.12 -13.25
CA PHE A 167 2.23 1.21 -14.26
C PHE A 167 2.10 2.46 -15.13
N LEU A 168 0.87 2.83 -15.53
CA LEU A 168 0.60 3.97 -16.40
C LEU A 168 0.54 5.32 -15.65
N CYS A 169 -0.18 5.39 -14.53
CA CYS A 169 -0.54 6.65 -13.88
C CYS A 169 0.40 7.04 -12.72
N VAL A 170 1.07 6.08 -12.08
CA VAL A 170 1.91 6.35 -10.91
C VAL A 170 3.34 6.66 -11.36
N LYS A 171 3.83 7.84 -10.97
CA LYS A 171 5.24 8.22 -11.08
C LYS A 171 6.02 7.71 -9.87
N GLU A 172 7.28 7.33 -10.06
CA GLU A 172 8.15 6.88 -8.97
C GLU A 172 8.57 8.07 -8.10
N THR A 173 8.39 7.95 -6.79
CA THR A 173 8.65 9.00 -5.78
C THR A 173 9.85 8.70 -4.91
N LYS A 174 10.50 7.54 -5.12
CA LYS A 174 11.69 7.14 -4.37
C LYS A 174 12.84 8.14 -4.54
N GLY A 175 13.36 8.62 -3.42
CA GLY A 175 14.59 9.42 -3.34
C GLY A 175 14.44 10.85 -3.84
N ARG A 176 13.20 11.36 -3.93
CA ARG A 176 12.90 12.74 -4.29
C ARG A 176 12.54 13.54 -3.05
N THR A 177 13.04 14.78 -2.94
CA THR A 177 12.60 15.69 -1.87
C THR A 177 11.18 16.19 -2.15
N LEU A 178 10.50 16.72 -1.13
CA LEU A 178 9.16 17.30 -1.31
C LEU A 178 9.18 18.46 -2.33
N GLU A 179 10.29 19.19 -2.45
CA GLU A 179 10.42 20.26 -3.46
C GLU A 179 10.60 19.72 -4.89
N GLU A 180 11.30 18.59 -5.07
CA GLU A 180 11.43 17.96 -6.39
C GLU A 180 10.11 17.33 -6.87
N MET A 181 9.21 17.00 -5.94
CA MET A 181 7.87 16.52 -6.24
C MET A 181 7.00 17.62 -6.87
N ASP A 182 7.14 18.88 -6.42
CA ASP A 182 6.43 20.01 -7.01
C ASP A 182 6.87 20.25 -8.48
N VAL A 183 8.14 20.01 -8.81
CA VAL A 183 8.64 20.04 -10.21
C VAL A 183 8.13 18.83 -11.01
N LEU A 184 8.11 17.63 -10.42
CA LEU A 184 7.69 16.40 -11.09
C LEU A 184 6.19 16.38 -11.46
N PHE A 185 5.37 17.06 -10.65
CA PHE A 185 3.93 17.22 -10.89
C PHE A 185 3.58 18.56 -11.57
N GLY A 186 4.56 19.43 -11.83
CA GLY A 186 4.40 20.65 -12.63
C GLY A 186 3.77 21.82 -11.88
N THR A 187 3.85 21.82 -10.55
CA THR A 187 3.34 22.91 -9.70
C THR A 187 4.26 24.14 -9.73
N ILE A 188 5.56 23.95 -10.02
CA ILE A 188 6.58 25.01 -10.08
C ILE A 188 7.51 24.73 -11.28
N ASP A 189 7.84 25.77 -12.05
CA ASP A 189 8.78 25.65 -13.17
C ASP A 189 10.24 25.54 -12.68
N VAL A 190 11.10 24.85 -13.43
CA VAL A 190 12.50 24.58 -13.04
C VAL A 190 13.28 25.90 -12.84
N GLU A 191 12.98 26.91 -13.65
CA GLU A 191 13.54 28.26 -13.53
C GLU A 191 13.15 28.94 -12.20
N GLN A 192 11.87 28.87 -11.80
CA GLN A 192 11.39 29.48 -10.55
C GLN A 192 12.04 28.82 -9.34
N ARG A 193 12.24 27.50 -9.38
CA ARG A 193 12.96 26.77 -8.33
C ARG A 193 14.41 27.24 -8.20
N ASN A 194 15.14 27.35 -9.31
CA ASN A 194 16.54 27.76 -9.25
C ASN A 194 16.66 29.18 -8.68
N ALA A 195 15.73 30.06 -9.02
CA ALA A 195 15.66 31.41 -8.46
C ALA A 195 15.35 31.43 -6.96
N ASP A 196 14.41 30.61 -6.47
CA ASP A 196 14.08 30.53 -5.03
C ASP A 196 15.21 29.92 -4.20
N VAL A 197 15.95 28.95 -4.76
CA VAL A 197 17.13 28.35 -4.12
C VAL A 197 18.25 29.38 -4.03
N GLU A 198 18.54 30.12 -5.10
CA GLU A 198 19.53 31.21 -5.07
C GLU A 198 19.14 32.31 -4.09
N ALA A 199 17.86 32.71 -4.04
CA ALA A 199 17.38 33.72 -3.10
C ALA A 199 17.50 33.28 -1.64
N THR A 200 17.29 31.99 -1.36
CA THR A 200 17.41 31.43 0.00
C THR A 200 18.88 31.28 0.42
N LEU A 201 19.75 30.82 -0.49
CA LEU A 201 21.20 30.74 -0.25
C LEU A 201 21.81 32.12 -0.01
N GLN A 202 21.44 33.12 -0.83
CA GLN A 202 21.87 34.50 -0.61
C GLN A 202 21.41 35.04 0.74
N LYS A 203 20.18 34.76 1.16
CA LYS A 203 19.71 35.16 2.50
C LYS A 203 20.52 34.52 3.62
N HIS A 204 20.83 33.24 3.50
CA HIS A 204 21.60 32.51 4.50
C HIS A 204 23.06 32.98 4.57
N ASP A 205 23.68 33.27 3.41
CA ASP A 205 25.04 33.81 3.35
C ASP A 205 25.10 35.23 3.94
N VAL A 206 24.08 36.07 3.69
CA VAL A 206 23.98 37.42 4.27
C VAL A 206 23.78 37.38 5.79
N GLU A 207 22.95 36.48 6.31
CA GLU A 207 22.80 36.28 7.77
C GLU A 207 24.09 35.73 8.40
N HIS A 208 24.83 34.87 7.69
CA HIS A 208 26.10 34.33 8.17
C HIS A 208 27.21 35.40 8.21
N GLU A 209 27.25 36.34 7.25
CA GLU A 209 28.17 37.47 7.26
C GLU A 209 27.83 38.49 8.36
N GLU A 210 26.54 38.75 8.62
CA GLU A 210 26.10 39.65 9.70
C GLU A 210 26.49 39.13 11.09
N HIS A 211 26.43 37.81 11.30
CA HIS A 211 26.81 37.18 12.58
C HIS A 211 28.33 37.02 12.78
N VAL A 212 29.13 37.17 11.72
CA VAL A 212 30.61 37.14 11.76
C VAL A 212 31.20 38.56 11.56
N GLY A 213 30.45 39.60 11.95
CA GLY A 213 30.97 40.97 12.05
C GLY A 213 32.19 41.06 13.00
N PRO A 214 33.16 41.96 12.74
CA PRO A 214 34.54 41.81 13.18
C PRO A 214 34.67 41.84 14.71
N THR A 215 35.11 40.72 15.29
CA THR A 215 35.64 40.66 16.66
C THR A 215 36.79 41.64 16.77
N LYS A 216 36.54 42.82 17.35
CA LYS A 216 37.57 43.83 17.62
C LYS A 216 38.66 43.20 18.47
N ALA A 217 39.87 43.14 17.92
CA ALA A 217 41.07 42.76 18.66
C ALA A 217 41.24 43.69 19.88
N PRO A 218 41.50 43.15 21.09
CA PRO A 218 41.75 43.98 22.26
C PRO A 218 43.16 44.55 22.18
N GLY A 219 43.27 45.76 21.64
CA GLY A 219 44.52 46.52 21.59
C GLY A 219 44.23 48.01 21.45
N GLU A 220 44.92 48.79 22.30
CA GLU A 220 44.95 50.26 22.38
C GLU A 220 43.74 50.98 22.99
N ARG A 221 43.91 51.34 24.27
CA ARG A 221 43.88 52.75 24.70
C ARG A 221 44.84 52.97 25.87
N ALA A 222 45.65 54.00 25.68
CA ALA A 222 46.58 54.61 26.61
C ALA A 222 45.89 55.22 27.84
#